data_AF-E1X3E0-F1
#
_entry.id   AF-E1X3E0-F1
#
_cell.length_a   1.000
_cell.length_b   1.000
_cell.length_c   1.000
_cell.angle_alpha   90.00
_cell.angle_beta   90.00
_cell.angle_gamma   90.00
#
_symmetry.space_group_name_H-M   'P 1'
#
loop_
_entity.id
_entity.type
_entity.pdbx_description
1 polymer ?
#
loop_
_entity_poly.entity_id
_entity_poly.type
_entity_poly.pdbx_seq_one_letter_code
_entity_poly.pdbx_strand_id
1 'polypeptide(L)'
;MKEVLESAIKTKNSDEELWYKSVEAARQIIHTRDLSDDELVKLALSSETPKSFNILVKYIYKFTRSNPDGHKAIEILFNSVDGSTYSLKEWTVAIEFFHHWLEKEERVTSWPTMLGYLCCCSESPEGIDVRHELVDLLRDMLETYGYDG
;
A
#
# COMPACT_ATOMS: atom_id res chain seq x y z
N MET A 1 16.54 12.70 5.75
CA MET A 1 15.92 12.02 4.59
C MET A 1 16.93 11.19 3.80
N LYS A 2 17.92 11.80 3.13
CA LYS A 2 18.77 11.09 2.15
C LYS A 2 19.50 9.87 2.74
N GLU A 3 20.12 10.01 3.90
CA GLU A 3 20.90 8.91 4.52
C GLU A 3 20.03 7.73 5.00
N VAL A 4 18.84 8.00 5.56
CA VAL A 4 17.93 6.94 6.03
C VAL A 4 17.34 6.17 4.85
N LEU A 5 16.96 6.89 3.79
CA LEU A 5 16.46 6.30 2.56
C LEU A 5 17.57 5.52 1.82
N GLU A 6 18.77 6.08 1.70
CA GLU A 6 19.94 5.41 1.13
C GLU A 6 20.28 4.13 1.92
N SER A 7 20.22 4.17 3.25
CA SER A 7 20.41 3.00 4.10
C SER A 7 19.34 1.94 3.86
N ALA A 8 18.06 2.33 3.79
CA ALA A 8 16.94 1.44 3.48
C ALA A 8 17.12 0.77 2.11
N ILE A 9 17.48 1.55 1.08
CA ILE A 9 17.67 1.07 -0.29
C ILE A 9 18.85 0.10 -0.37
N LYS A 10 19.96 0.37 0.34
CA LYS A 10 21.12 -0.53 0.40
C LYS A 10 20.80 -1.90 0.99
N THR A 11 19.77 -2.04 1.82
CA THR A 11 19.34 -3.36 2.29
C THR A 11 18.65 -4.22 1.22
N LYS A 12 18.32 -3.65 0.05
CA LYS A 12 17.55 -4.30 -1.03
C LYS A 12 18.41 -4.82 -2.19
N ASN A 13 19.74 -4.91 -2.00
CA ASN A 13 20.83 -5.54 -2.79
C ASN A 13 20.68 -5.79 -4.32
N SER A 14 19.60 -6.41 -4.83
CA SER A 14 19.45 -6.74 -6.26
C SER A 14 18.89 -5.62 -7.13
N ASP A 15 18.22 -4.61 -6.54
CA ASP A 15 17.44 -3.61 -7.29
C ASP A 15 17.72 -2.17 -6.86
N GLU A 16 18.93 -1.89 -6.36
CA GLU A 16 19.28 -0.60 -5.74
C GLU A 16 18.98 0.61 -6.67
N GLU A 17 19.39 0.53 -7.93
CA GLU A 17 19.16 1.60 -8.92
C GLU A 17 17.66 1.82 -9.18
N LEU A 18 16.87 0.75 -9.26
CA LEU A 18 15.42 0.82 -9.47
C LEU A 18 14.71 1.42 -8.26
N TRP A 19 15.17 1.11 -7.05
CA TRP A 19 14.68 1.71 -5.83
C TRP A 19 14.93 3.22 -5.80
N TYR A 20 16.15 3.68 -6.10
CA TYR A 20 16.44 5.11 -6.18
C TYR A 20 15.54 5.81 -7.19
N LYS A 21 15.43 5.29 -8.41
CA LYS A 21 14.56 5.85 -9.45
C LYS A 21 13.10 5.92 -9.00
N SER A 22 12.61 4.89 -8.34
CA SER A 22 11.23 4.82 -7.86
C SER A 22 10.95 5.87 -6.79
N VAL A 23 11.85 6.02 -5.81
CA VAL A 23 11.66 7.00 -4.74
C VAL A 23 11.85 8.43 -5.25
N GLU A 24 12.84 8.68 -6.12
CA GLU A 24 13.01 9.99 -6.76
C GLU A 24 11.77 10.38 -7.59
N ALA A 25 11.24 9.44 -8.38
CA ALA A 25 10.03 9.66 -9.16
C ALA A 25 8.83 9.97 -8.24
N ALA A 26 8.63 9.21 -7.17
CA ALA A 26 7.58 9.46 -6.19
C ALA A 26 7.67 10.87 -5.59
N ARG A 27 8.88 11.31 -5.26
CA ARG A 27 9.10 12.63 -4.66
C ARG A 27 8.88 13.78 -5.64
N GLN A 28 9.13 13.55 -6.94
CA GLN A 28 8.87 14.54 -8.00
C GLN A 28 7.37 14.74 -8.26
N ILE A 29 6.53 13.71 -8.05
CA ILE A 29 5.11 13.76 -8.44
C ILE A 29 4.16 14.05 -7.27
N ILE A 30 4.53 13.72 -6.03
CA ILE A 30 3.75 14.05 -4.83
C ILE A 30 4.47 15.16 -4.07
N HIS A 31 3.76 16.13 -3.50
CA HIS A 31 4.36 17.19 -2.67
C HIS A 31 4.59 16.71 -1.24
N THR A 32 5.61 17.24 -0.53
CA THR A 32 5.95 16.85 0.86
C THR A 32 4.81 17.09 1.86
N ARG A 33 3.91 18.01 1.55
CA ARG A 33 2.67 18.27 2.31
C ARG A 33 1.70 17.08 2.27
N ASP A 34 1.65 16.36 1.16
CA ASP A 34 0.66 15.29 0.92
C ASP A 34 1.24 13.89 1.17
N LEU A 35 2.56 13.77 1.18
CA LEU A 35 3.32 12.60 1.62
C LEU A 35 4.69 13.10 2.08
N SER A 36 4.94 13.13 3.38
CA SER A 36 6.21 13.55 3.95
C SER A 36 7.33 12.56 3.64
N ASP A 37 8.56 12.98 3.88
CA ASP A 37 9.71 12.15 3.58
C ASP A 37 9.83 10.94 4.53
N ASP A 38 9.40 11.10 5.79
CA ASP A 38 9.38 10.00 6.76
C ASP A 38 8.32 8.95 6.38
N GLU A 39 7.16 9.39 5.89
CA GLU A 39 6.12 8.51 5.39
C GLU A 39 6.58 7.78 4.13
N LEU A 40 7.24 8.48 3.21
CA LEU A 40 7.83 7.89 2.00
C LEU A 40 8.85 6.79 2.35
N VAL A 41 9.69 7.02 3.37
CA VAL A 41 10.64 6.02 3.90
C VAL A 41 9.90 4.81 4.47
N LYS A 42 8.82 5.02 5.25
CA LYS A 42 7.99 3.91 5.78
C LYS A 42 7.38 3.07 4.66
N LEU A 43 6.89 3.69 3.59
CA LEU A 43 6.38 2.97 2.41
C LEU A 43 7.49 2.18 1.71
N ALA A 44 8.67 2.77 1.52
CA ALA A 44 9.80 2.08 0.90
C ALA A 44 10.29 0.88 1.73
N LEU A 45 10.37 1.01 3.06
CA LEU A 45 10.80 -0.06 3.96
C LEU A 45 9.79 -1.21 4.03
N SER A 46 8.49 -0.89 4.04
CA SER A 46 7.40 -1.88 4.07
C SER A 46 7.16 -2.57 2.73
N SER A 47 7.64 -2.00 1.63
CA SER A 47 7.54 -2.57 0.30
C SER A 47 8.66 -3.59 0.04
N GLU A 48 8.31 -4.75 -0.50
CA GLU A 48 9.31 -5.78 -0.83
C GLU A 48 10.07 -5.45 -2.11
N THR A 49 9.39 -4.90 -3.11
CA THR A 49 9.94 -4.58 -4.43
C THR A 49 9.67 -3.14 -4.83
N PRO A 50 10.45 -2.55 -5.77
CA PRO A 50 10.15 -1.23 -6.33
C PRO A 50 8.77 -1.17 -6.98
N LYS A 51 8.30 -2.29 -7.55
CA LYS A 51 6.97 -2.41 -8.15
C LYS A 51 5.87 -2.23 -7.10
N SER A 52 5.97 -2.95 -5.99
CA SER A 52 5.05 -2.85 -4.85
C SER A 52 4.97 -1.41 -4.30
N PHE A 53 6.14 -0.78 -4.12
CA PHE A 53 6.22 0.63 -3.73
C PHE A 53 5.55 1.56 -4.74
N ASN A 54 5.81 1.38 -6.04
CA ASN A 54 5.21 2.21 -7.08
C ASN A 54 3.69 2.05 -7.17
N ILE A 55 3.14 0.88 -6.84
CA ILE A 55 1.68 0.67 -6.75
C ILE A 55 1.08 1.55 -5.67
N LEU A 56 1.67 1.57 -4.46
CA LEU A 56 1.23 2.43 -3.36
C LEU A 56 1.28 3.91 -3.76
N VAL A 57 2.42 4.35 -4.30
CA VAL A 57 2.62 5.73 -4.77
C VAL A 57 1.60 6.09 -5.83
N LYS A 58 1.29 5.18 -6.77
CA LYS A 58 0.27 5.40 -7.81
C LYS A 58 -1.11 5.64 -7.20
N TYR A 59 -1.54 4.86 -6.21
CA TYR A 59 -2.84 5.07 -5.57
C TYR A 59 -2.89 6.36 -4.76
N ILE A 60 -1.85 6.65 -3.97
CA ILE A 60 -1.72 7.89 -3.21
C ILE A 60 -1.73 9.10 -4.16
N TYR A 61 -0.95 9.06 -5.24
CA TYR A 61 -0.91 10.11 -6.25
C TYR A 61 -2.27 10.30 -6.92
N LYS A 62 -2.93 9.21 -7.34
CA LYS A 62 -4.25 9.31 -7.97
C LYS A 62 -5.25 9.96 -7.01
N PHE A 63 -5.28 9.52 -5.75
CA PHE A 63 -6.18 10.06 -4.74
C PHE A 63 -5.90 11.54 -4.45
N THR A 64 -4.61 11.91 -4.29
CA THR A 64 -4.19 13.30 -4.03
C THR A 64 -4.61 14.25 -5.15
N ARG A 65 -4.61 13.80 -6.40
CA ARG A 65 -4.97 14.61 -7.57
C ARG A 65 -6.47 14.65 -7.87
N SER A 66 -7.24 13.63 -7.48
CA SER A 66 -8.65 13.52 -7.82
C SER A 66 -9.62 13.92 -6.70
N ASN A 67 -9.15 14.22 -5.49
CA ASN A 67 -10.01 14.50 -4.33
C ASN A 67 -9.64 15.82 -3.64
N PRO A 68 -10.62 16.64 -3.20
CA PRO A 68 -10.37 17.83 -2.40
C PRO A 68 -9.59 17.54 -1.10
N ASP A 69 -9.86 16.40 -0.48
CA ASP A 69 -9.17 15.87 0.70
C ASP A 69 -7.96 15.00 0.32
N GLY A 70 -7.42 15.17 -0.88
CA GLY A 70 -6.36 14.34 -1.42
C GLY A 70 -5.12 14.21 -0.52
N HIS A 71 -4.80 15.28 0.22
CA HIS A 71 -3.70 15.32 1.21
C HIS A 71 -3.82 14.27 2.32
N LYS A 72 -5.01 13.69 2.55
CA LYS A 72 -5.25 12.65 3.56
C LYS A 72 -4.96 11.22 3.06
N ALA A 73 -4.50 11.05 1.81
CA ALA A 73 -4.28 9.74 1.21
C ALA A 73 -3.46 8.78 2.12
N ILE A 74 -2.34 9.30 2.64
CA ILE A 74 -1.42 8.54 3.49
C ILE A 74 -1.98 8.33 4.90
N GLU A 75 -2.68 9.33 5.44
CA GLU A 75 -3.34 9.26 6.74
C GLU A 75 -4.39 8.15 6.76
N ILE A 76 -5.19 8.02 5.70
CA ILE A 76 -6.20 6.96 5.59
C ILE A 76 -5.52 5.57 5.63
N LEU A 77 -4.40 5.38 4.93
CA LEU A 77 -3.64 4.13 4.97
C LEU A 77 -3.12 3.83 6.38
N PHE A 78 -2.46 4.80 7.01
CA PHE A 78 -1.86 4.58 8.33
C PHE A 78 -2.91 4.37 9.42
N ASN A 79 -4.02 5.11 9.38
CA ASN A 79 -5.13 4.86 10.30
C ASN A 79 -5.75 3.46 10.09
N SER A 80 -5.82 2.97 8.85
CA SER A 80 -6.32 1.61 8.57
C SER A 80 -5.36 0.54 9.10
N VAL A 81 -4.06 0.75 8.92
CA VAL A 81 -3.00 -0.13 9.45
C VAL A 81 -3.03 -0.15 10.98
N ASP A 82 -2.99 1.03 11.62
CA ASP A 82 -2.97 1.19 13.07
C ASP A 82 -4.25 0.68 13.74
N GLY A 83 -5.38 0.71 13.02
CA GLY A 83 -6.65 0.13 13.46
C GLY A 83 -6.74 -1.39 13.34
N SER A 84 -5.74 -2.04 12.73
CA SER A 84 -5.71 -3.49 12.49
C SER A 84 -4.62 -4.19 13.31
N THR A 85 -4.65 -5.53 13.35
CA THR A 85 -3.58 -6.34 13.96
C THR A 85 -2.40 -6.59 12.99
N TYR A 86 -2.50 -6.07 11.76
CA TYR A 86 -1.58 -6.29 10.66
C TYR A 86 -0.60 -5.13 10.51
N SER A 87 0.66 -5.45 10.22
CA SER A 87 1.70 -4.47 9.98
C SER A 87 1.54 -3.76 8.63
N LEU A 88 2.16 -2.58 8.48
CA LEU A 88 2.22 -1.88 7.19
C LEU A 88 2.81 -2.77 6.07
N LYS A 89 3.71 -3.70 6.41
CA LYS A 89 4.27 -4.66 5.45
C LYS A 89 3.18 -5.61 4.91
N GLU A 90 2.39 -6.20 5.79
CA GLU A 90 1.27 -7.08 5.43
C GLU A 90 0.23 -6.33 4.59
N TRP A 91 -0.06 -5.08 4.93
CA TRP A 91 -0.93 -4.21 4.14
C TRP A 91 -0.39 -3.91 2.75
N THR A 92 0.90 -3.60 2.61
CA THR A 92 1.52 -3.37 1.31
C THR A 92 1.43 -4.60 0.41
N VAL A 93 1.66 -5.80 0.95
CA VAL A 93 1.49 -7.07 0.22
C VAL A 93 0.03 -7.28 -0.20
N ALA A 94 -0.93 -7.02 0.69
CA ALA A 94 -2.35 -7.15 0.38
C ALA A 94 -2.80 -6.14 -0.71
N ILE A 95 -2.32 -4.90 -0.68
CA ILE A 95 -2.59 -3.89 -1.70
C ILE A 95 -2.02 -4.29 -3.06
N GLU A 96 -0.79 -4.81 -3.10
CA GLU A 96 -0.18 -5.31 -4.33
C GLU A 96 -0.98 -6.49 -4.91
N PHE A 97 -1.33 -7.47 -4.06
CA PHE A 97 -2.16 -8.59 -4.48
C PHE A 97 -3.50 -8.12 -5.03
N PHE A 98 -4.19 -7.22 -4.32
CA PHE A 98 -5.49 -6.71 -4.75
C PHE A 98 -5.38 -5.94 -6.06
N HIS A 99 -4.33 -5.14 -6.22
CA HIS A 99 -4.07 -4.44 -7.47
C HIS A 99 -3.95 -5.40 -8.66
N HIS A 100 -3.18 -6.48 -8.51
CA HIS A 100 -3.03 -7.47 -9.58
C HIS A 100 -4.29 -8.29 -9.84
N TRP A 101 -5.07 -8.58 -8.79
CA TRP A 101 -6.38 -9.17 -8.95
C TRP A 101 -7.30 -8.26 -9.78
N LEU A 102 -7.37 -6.97 -9.44
CA LEU A 102 -8.15 -5.98 -10.20
C LEU A 102 -7.70 -5.87 -11.66
N GLU A 103 -6.39 -5.84 -11.92
CA GLU A 103 -5.86 -5.81 -13.29
C GLU A 103 -6.27 -7.06 -14.09
N LYS A 104 -6.21 -8.24 -13.46
CA LYS A 104 -6.61 -9.51 -14.09
C LYS A 104 -8.11 -9.56 -14.39
N GLU A 105 -8.93 -9.01 -13.52
CA GLU A 105 -10.39 -8.96 -13.68
C GLU A 105 -10.86 -7.75 -14.50
N GLU A 106 -9.94 -6.94 -15.05
CA GLU A 106 -10.21 -5.70 -15.79
C GLU A 106 -11.05 -4.68 -15.00
N ARG A 107 -10.86 -4.65 -13.68
CA ARG A 107 -11.57 -3.78 -12.74
C ARG A 107 -10.69 -2.64 -12.25
N VAL A 108 -11.35 -1.60 -11.71
CA VAL A 108 -10.69 -0.46 -11.07
C VAL A 108 -11.38 -0.16 -9.76
N THR A 109 -10.63 0.40 -8.81
CA THR A 109 -11.19 0.85 -7.53
C THR A 109 -10.63 2.22 -7.13
N SER A 110 -11.36 2.88 -6.23
CA SER A 110 -10.88 4.08 -5.54
C SER A 110 -9.97 3.69 -4.36
N TRP A 111 -9.09 4.59 -3.95
CA TRP A 111 -8.18 4.35 -2.82
C TRP A 111 -8.95 4.05 -1.51
N PRO A 112 -9.94 4.85 -1.07
CA PRO A 112 -10.72 4.53 0.12
C PRO A 112 -11.49 3.22 0.00
N THR A 113 -12.04 2.89 -1.18
CA THR A 113 -12.79 1.64 -1.36
C THR A 113 -11.88 0.42 -1.22
N MET A 114 -10.67 0.47 -1.81
CA MET A 114 -9.66 -0.58 -1.64
C MET A 114 -9.32 -0.78 -0.15
N LEU A 115 -8.97 0.30 0.55
CA LEU A 115 -8.59 0.20 1.97
C LEU A 115 -9.75 -0.27 2.84
N GLY A 116 -10.98 0.18 2.57
CA GLY A 116 -12.17 -0.27 3.28
C GLY A 116 -12.42 -1.77 3.12
N TYR A 117 -12.21 -2.32 1.91
CA TYR A 117 -12.32 -3.75 1.69
C TYR A 117 -11.25 -4.53 2.47
N LEU A 118 -10.02 -4.03 2.51
CA LEU A 118 -8.94 -4.62 3.33
C LEU A 118 -9.23 -4.53 4.83
N CYS A 119 -9.83 -3.44 5.32
CA CYS A 119 -10.29 -3.35 6.71
C CYS A 119 -11.31 -4.46 7.01
N CYS A 120 -12.30 -4.67 6.15
CA CYS A 120 -13.27 -5.74 6.32
C CYS A 120 -12.61 -7.13 6.35
N CYS A 121 -11.59 -7.36 5.52
CA CYS A 121 -10.82 -8.61 5.57
C CYS A 121 -10.09 -8.76 6.90
N SER A 122 -9.49 -7.68 7.43
CA SER A 122 -8.74 -7.69 8.68
C SER A 122 -9.60 -7.91 9.94
N GLU A 123 -10.91 -7.66 9.83
CA GLU A 123 -11.89 -7.85 10.91
C GLU A 123 -12.63 -9.20 10.83
N SER A 124 -12.31 -10.06 9.84
CA SER A 124 -13.01 -11.34 9.67
C SER A 124 -12.83 -12.26 10.89
N PRO A 125 -13.90 -12.92 11.38
CA PRO A 125 -13.83 -13.86 12.50
C PRO A 125 -12.84 -15.01 12.30
N GLU A 126 -12.54 -15.36 11.05
CA GLU A 126 -11.61 -16.44 10.68
C GLU A 126 -10.18 -16.17 11.19
N GLY A 127 -9.81 -14.90 11.42
CA GLY A 127 -8.51 -14.50 11.98
C GLY A 127 -8.43 -14.55 13.52
N ILE A 128 -9.53 -14.86 14.22
CA ILE A 128 -9.59 -14.79 15.70
C ILE A 128 -8.97 -16.03 16.35
N ASP A 129 -9.10 -17.22 15.74
CA ASP A 129 -8.58 -18.48 16.32
C ASP A 129 -7.16 -18.84 15.84
N VAL A 130 -6.79 -18.42 14.62
CA VAL A 130 -5.43 -18.55 14.04
C VAL A 130 -5.12 -17.28 13.26
N ARG A 131 -3.99 -16.61 13.54
CA ARG A 131 -3.59 -15.43 12.77
C ARG A 131 -3.20 -15.84 11.36
N HIS A 132 -4.11 -15.64 10.42
CA HIS A 132 -3.84 -15.75 8.98
C HIS A 132 -3.18 -14.46 8.48
N GLU A 133 -2.31 -14.57 7.46
CA GLU A 133 -1.76 -13.42 6.75
C GLU A 133 -2.90 -12.64 6.06
N LEU A 134 -2.85 -11.30 6.09
CA LEU A 134 -3.91 -10.46 5.52
C LEU A 134 -4.17 -10.78 4.04
N VAL A 135 -3.12 -11.10 3.29
CA VAL A 135 -3.22 -11.45 1.87
C VAL A 135 -3.97 -12.75 1.62
N ASP A 136 -3.91 -13.70 2.55
CA ASP A 136 -4.63 -14.97 2.43
C ASP A 136 -6.12 -14.76 2.75
N LEU A 137 -6.44 -14.00 3.80
CA LEU A 137 -7.83 -13.60 4.08
C LEU A 137 -8.45 -12.84 2.90
N LEU A 138 -7.70 -11.90 2.32
CA LEU A 138 -8.11 -11.18 1.12
C LEU A 138 -8.38 -12.13 -0.06
N ARG A 139 -7.51 -13.11 -0.28
CA ARG A 139 -7.69 -14.11 -1.34
C ARG A 139 -8.98 -14.90 -1.13
N ASP A 140 -9.19 -15.42 0.07
CA ASP A 140 -10.37 -16.22 0.41
C ASP A 140 -11.66 -15.41 0.25
N MET A 141 -11.63 -14.13 0.67
CA MET A 141 -12.76 -13.21 0.51
C MET A 141 -13.07 -12.92 -0.96
N LEU A 142 -12.05 -12.66 -1.78
CA LEU A 142 -12.23 -12.43 -3.23
C LEU A 142 -12.71 -13.69 -3.96
N GLU A 143 -12.24 -14.87 -3.57
CA GLU A 143 -12.67 -16.15 -4.17
C GLU A 143 -14.10 -16.52 -3.78
N THR A 144 -14.48 -16.24 -2.53
CA THR A 144 -15.80 -16.63 -1.98
C THR A 144 -16.89 -15.63 -2.37
N TYR A 145 -16.61 -14.33 -2.25
CA TYR A 145 -17.61 -13.27 -2.37
C TYR A 145 -17.36 -12.33 -3.54
N GLY A 146 -16.16 -12.33 -4.13
CA GLY A 146 -15.78 -11.38 -5.17
C GLY A 146 -15.55 -9.98 -4.64
N TYR A 147 -15.68 -8.98 -5.52
CA TYR A 147 -15.53 -7.57 -5.18
C TYR A 147 -16.52 -6.73 -5.98
N ASP A 148 -17.39 -5.96 -5.33
CA ASP A 148 -18.45 -5.17 -5.98
C ASP A 148 -18.20 -3.66 -6.02
N GLY A 149 -17.02 -3.20 -5.57
CA GLY A 149 -16.73 -1.77 -5.39
C GLY A 149 -16.23 -1.03 -6.62
#